data_AF-C3Z3L8-F1
#
_entry.id   AF-C3Z3L8-F1
#
_cell.length_a   1.000
_cell.length_b   1.000
_cell.length_c   1.000
_cell.angle_alpha   90.00
_cell.angle_beta   90.00
_cell.angle_gamma   90.00
#
_symmetry.space_group_name_H-M   'P 1'
#
loop_
_entity.id
_entity.type
_entity.pdbx_description
1 polymer ?
#
loop_
_entity_poly.entity_id
_entity_poly.type
_entity_poly.pdbx_seq_one_letter_code
_entity_poly.pdbx_strand_id
1 'polypeptide(L)'
;PDDTEGFEMEMSSFLSEFGCPYASVSSGDSAQRFRTKENCLLLLDYLLTELQAAQMTHANHPRPPSTPTGQAPASLHSGELKAICITLGMSRPPANITTFQFFTGVEKKLREFLSKVPQDHIGKPLMKRAMAPGQWAQLDIINRKLSEEYRIRREMLLKRLDVTIQSFNWSDRTKGREDAVAQAFRPKRQGLSTQTNIILADLLAAREVDTHHGVVLGRK
;
A
#
# COMPACT_ATOMS: atom_id res chain seq x y z
N PRO A 1 4.22 -33.65 -10.32
CA PRO A 1 3.85 -34.02 -11.71
C PRO A 1 2.38 -34.42 -11.85
N ASP A 2 1.78 -35.03 -10.82
CA ASP A 2 0.44 -35.66 -10.89
C ASP A 2 -0.78 -34.73 -10.71
N ASP A 3 -0.62 -33.40 -10.71
CA ASP A 3 -1.77 -32.49 -10.45
C ASP A 3 -1.84 -31.30 -11.43
N THR A 4 -1.23 -31.46 -12.61
CA THR A 4 -1.24 -30.40 -13.64
C THR A 4 -2.64 -30.22 -14.23
N GLU A 5 -3.36 -31.31 -14.49
CA GLU A 5 -4.74 -31.23 -15.02
C GLU A 5 -5.72 -30.63 -14.00
N GLY A 6 -5.54 -30.92 -12.71
CA GLY A 6 -6.32 -30.32 -11.62
C GLY A 6 -6.11 -28.80 -11.56
N PHE A 7 -4.85 -28.37 -11.55
CA PHE A 7 -4.50 -26.95 -11.60
C PHE A 7 -5.08 -26.23 -12.84
N GLU A 8 -5.01 -26.84 -14.02
CA GLU A 8 -5.52 -26.25 -15.26
C GLU A 8 -7.05 -26.07 -15.23
N MET A 9 -7.77 -27.03 -14.63
CA MET A 9 -9.22 -26.93 -14.43
C MET A 9 -9.59 -25.85 -13.41
N GLU A 10 -8.91 -25.81 -12.25
CA GLU A 10 -9.15 -24.78 -11.23
C GLU A 10 -8.87 -23.38 -11.79
N MET A 11 -7.74 -23.20 -12.48
CA MET A 11 -7.38 -21.94 -13.12
C MET A 11 -8.41 -21.54 -14.18
N SER A 12 -8.89 -22.50 -14.98
CA SER A 12 -9.93 -22.21 -15.99
C SER A 12 -11.26 -21.80 -15.36
N SER A 13 -11.66 -22.45 -14.26
CA SER A 13 -12.85 -22.08 -13.50
C SER A 13 -12.71 -20.67 -12.92
N PHE A 14 -11.56 -20.37 -12.31
CA PHE A 14 -11.26 -19.06 -11.75
C PHE A 14 -11.33 -17.96 -12.82
N LEU A 15 -10.67 -18.15 -13.97
CA LEU A 15 -10.67 -17.18 -15.07
C LEU A 15 -12.08 -16.94 -15.64
N SER A 16 -12.93 -17.97 -15.65
CA SER A 16 -14.33 -17.84 -16.06
C SER A 16 -15.16 -17.05 -15.05
N GLU A 17 -14.98 -17.31 -13.75
CA GLU A 17 -15.71 -16.63 -12.68
C GLU A 17 -15.34 -15.14 -12.58
N PHE A 18 -14.06 -14.82 -12.77
CA PHE A 18 -13.54 -13.46 -12.78
C PHE A 18 -13.71 -12.72 -14.12
N GLY A 19 -14.31 -13.38 -15.13
CA GLY A 19 -14.64 -12.74 -16.40
C GLY A 19 -13.42 -12.36 -17.24
N CYS A 20 -12.37 -13.19 -17.25
CA CYS A 20 -11.14 -12.93 -17.99
C CYS A 20 -11.42 -12.69 -19.49
N PRO A 21 -11.05 -11.51 -20.04
CA PRO A 21 -11.38 -11.13 -21.42
C PRO A 21 -10.55 -11.84 -22.48
N TYR A 22 -9.49 -12.55 -22.07
CA TYR A 22 -8.52 -13.16 -22.97
C TYR A 22 -8.92 -14.60 -23.33
N ALA A 23 -9.59 -14.77 -24.47
CA ALA A 23 -10.04 -16.06 -24.96
C ALA A 23 -8.92 -17.12 -25.09
N SER A 24 -7.67 -16.69 -25.33
CA SER A 24 -6.51 -17.58 -25.43
C SER A 24 -6.15 -18.30 -24.13
N VAL A 25 -6.57 -17.78 -22.97
CA VAL A 25 -6.34 -18.37 -21.64
C VAL A 25 -7.63 -18.75 -20.92
N SER A 26 -8.79 -18.23 -21.34
CA SER A 26 -10.10 -18.53 -20.72
C SER A 26 -10.95 -19.55 -21.50
N SER A 27 -10.68 -19.76 -22.79
CA SER A 27 -11.50 -20.59 -23.69
C SER A 27 -10.66 -21.61 -24.48
N GLY A 28 -11.28 -22.66 -25.03
CA GLY A 28 -10.60 -23.71 -25.82
C GLY A 28 -10.09 -24.91 -25.00
N ASP A 29 -9.13 -25.68 -25.52
CA ASP A 29 -8.59 -26.87 -24.84
C ASP A 29 -7.69 -26.49 -23.66
N SER A 30 -8.05 -26.90 -22.43
CA SER A 30 -7.35 -26.54 -21.18
C SER A 30 -5.88 -26.94 -21.21
N ALA A 31 -5.56 -28.09 -21.81
CA ALA A 31 -4.21 -28.63 -21.88
C ALA A 31 -3.25 -27.79 -22.73
N GLN A 32 -3.75 -26.89 -23.59
CA GLN A 32 -2.94 -26.07 -24.50
C GLN A 32 -2.85 -24.60 -24.08
N ARG A 33 -3.74 -24.13 -23.20
CA ARG A 33 -3.87 -22.71 -22.83
C ARG A 33 -2.59 -22.13 -22.22
N PHE A 34 -1.90 -22.91 -21.39
CA PHE A 34 -0.74 -22.44 -20.61
C PHE A 34 0.60 -22.99 -21.12
N ARG A 35 0.67 -23.48 -22.36
CA ARG A 35 1.92 -24.06 -22.90
C ARG A 35 2.86 -23.06 -23.54
N THR A 36 2.33 -21.98 -24.10
CA THR A 36 3.15 -20.94 -24.74
C THR A 36 3.58 -19.90 -23.71
N LYS A 37 4.82 -19.42 -23.83
CA LYS A 37 5.35 -18.36 -22.97
C LYS A 37 4.49 -17.11 -23.02
N GLU A 38 3.96 -16.78 -24.20
CA GLU A 38 3.10 -15.62 -24.43
C GLU A 38 1.81 -15.71 -23.60
N ASN A 39 1.11 -16.85 -23.64
CA ASN A 39 -0.09 -17.04 -22.82
C ASN A 39 0.19 -17.05 -21.32
N CYS A 40 1.34 -17.60 -20.88
CA CYS A 40 1.72 -17.55 -19.47
C CYS A 40 1.98 -16.11 -19.00
N LEU A 41 2.63 -15.30 -19.83
CA LEU A 41 2.84 -13.88 -19.52
C LEU A 41 1.53 -13.11 -19.51
N LEU A 42 0.62 -13.38 -20.46
CA LEU A 42 -0.70 -12.76 -20.50
C LEU A 42 -1.54 -13.12 -19.27
N LEU A 43 -1.49 -14.37 -18.83
CA LEU A 43 -2.13 -14.83 -17.60
C LEU A 43 -1.56 -14.10 -16.37
N LEU A 44 -0.22 -14.04 -16.26
CA LEU A 44 0.43 -13.34 -15.15
C LEU A 44 0.09 -11.86 -15.12
N ASP A 45 0.07 -11.19 -16.27
CA ASP A 45 -0.31 -9.78 -16.38
C ASP A 45 -1.75 -9.56 -15.93
N TYR A 46 -2.69 -10.39 -16.42
CA TYR A 46 -4.09 -10.35 -15.97
C TYR A 46 -4.21 -10.53 -14.45
N LEU A 47 -3.61 -11.58 -13.88
CA LEU A 47 -3.68 -11.85 -12.44
C LEU A 47 -3.04 -10.73 -11.61
N LEU A 48 -1.96 -10.12 -12.09
CA LEU A 48 -1.35 -8.96 -11.44
C LEU A 48 -2.28 -7.74 -11.47
N THR A 49 -2.94 -7.48 -12.58
CA THR A 49 -3.91 -6.37 -12.68
C THR A 49 -5.13 -6.58 -11.79
N GLU A 50 -5.66 -7.81 -11.70
CA GLU A 50 -6.76 -8.15 -10.80
C GLU A 50 -6.34 -8.04 -9.33
N LEU A 51 -5.14 -8.51 -8.97
CA LEU A 51 -4.59 -8.34 -7.63
C LEU A 51 -4.44 -6.86 -7.26
N GLN A 52 -3.93 -6.05 -8.19
CA GLN A 52 -3.83 -4.61 -8.00
C GLN A 52 -5.22 -3.97 -7.83
N ALA A 53 -6.20 -4.34 -8.65
CA ALA A 53 -7.58 -3.87 -8.54
C ALA A 53 -8.22 -4.25 -7.18
N ALA A 54 -7.97 -5.48 -6.71
CA ALA A 54 -8.42 -5.95 -5.40
C ALA A 54 -7.76 -5.15 -4.26
N GLN A 55 -6.46 -4.87 -4.36
CA GLN A 55 -5.74 -4.03 -3.39
C GLN A 55 -6.27 -2.58 -3.38
N MET A 56 -6.54 -2.00 -4.55
CA MET A 56 -7.14 -0.66 -4.66
C MET A 56 -8.55 -0.62 -4.06
N THR A 57 -9.36 -1.64 -4.32
CA THR A 57 -10.71 -1.77 -3.76
C THR A 57 -10.67 -1.89 -2.24
N HIS A 58 -9.72 -2.68 -1.69
CA HIS A 58 -9.51 -2.78 -0.25
C HIS A 58 -9.06 -1.45 0.36
N ALA A 59 -8.11 -0.75 -0.28
CA ALA A 59 -7.64 0.54 0.21
C ALA A 59 -8.74 1.61 0.23
N ASN A 60 -9.65 1.60 -0.75
CA ASN A 60 -10.76 2.56 -0.87
C ASN A 60 -11.98 2.18 -0.02
N HIS A 61 -12.15 0.90 0.31
CA HIS A 61 -13.19 0.39 1.19
C HIS A 61 -12.56 -0.46 2.31
N PRO A 62 -11.96 0.17 3.33
CA PRO A 62 -11.49 -0.57 4.49
C PRO A 62 -12.69 -1.27 5.13
N ARG A 63 -12.75 -2.59 4.96
CA ARG A 63 -13.79 -3.43 5.56
C ARG A 63 -13.79 -3.17 7.06
N PRO A 64 -14.93 -2.85 7.70
CA PRO A 64 -14.98 -2.81 9.15
C PRO A 64 -14.50 -4.18 9.66
N PRO A 65 -13.61 -4.23 10.67
CA PRO A 65 -13.08 -5.49 11.17
C PRO A 65 -14.25 -6.36 11.58
N SER A 66 -14.48 -7.43 10.82
CA SER A 66 -15.36 -8.52 11.24
C SER A 66 -14.55 -9.32 12.25
N THR A 67 -14.48 -8.81 13.47
CA THR A 67 -14.09 -9.60 14.62
C THR A 67 -15.34 -10.36 15.07
N PRO A 68 -15.40 -11.69 14.90
CA PRO A 68 -16.25 -12.46 15.78
C PRO A 68 -15.66 -12.28 17.19
N THR A 69 -16.52 -11.92 18.13
CA THR A 69 -16.27 -11.87 19.59
C THR A 69 -15.27 -10.82 20.11
N GLY A 70 -15.83 -9.71 20.62
CA GLY A 70 -15.54 -9.26 21.99
C GLY A 70 -14.12 -8.80 22.35
N GLN A 71 -13.31 -8.33 21.40
CA GLN A 71 -12.05 -7.66 21.72
C GLN A 71 -12.13 -6.18 21.35
N ALA A 72 -11.74 -5.32 22.30
CA ALA A 72 -11.63 -3.89 22.15
C ALA A 72 -10.90 -3.54 20.84
N PRO A 73 -11.24 -2.40 20.18
CA PRO A 73 -10.62 -2.02 18.93
C PRO A 73 -9.10 -1.95 19.14
N ALA A 74 -8.39 -2.92 18.59
CA ALA A 74 -6.94 -2.92 18.59
C ALA A 74 -6.50 -1.63 17.89
N SER A 75 -5.63 -0.85 18.55
CA SER A 75 -5.04 0.33 17.92
C SER A 75 -4.40 -0.05 16.58
N LEU A 76 -4.38 0.87 15.61
CA LEU A 76 -3.76 0.64 14.28
C LEU A 76 -2.39 -0.04 14.39
N HIS A 77 -1.58 0.40 15.35
CA HIS A 77 -0.25 -0.15 15.63
C HIS A 77 -0.25 -1.62 16.09
N SER A 78 -1.28 -2.06 16.82
CA SER A 78 -1.42 -3.48 17.22
C SER A 78 -1.74 -4.37 16.02
N GLY A 79 -2.52 -3.86 15.07
CA GLY A 79 -2.80 -4.56 13.81
C GLY A 79 -1.55 -4.77 12.95
N GLU A 80 -0.74 -3.73 12.78
CA GLU A 80 0.52 -3.78 12.01
C GLU A 80 1.54 -4.73 12.64
N LEU A 81 1.74 -4.65 13.96
CA LEU A 81 2.64 -5.55 14.68
C LEU A 81 2.18 -7.01 14.60
N LYS A 82 0.86 -7.25 14.67
CA LYS A 82 0.29 -8.58 14.46
C LYS A 82 0.57 -9.09 13.05
N ALA A 83 0.38 -8.25 12.03
CA ALA A 83 0.68 -8.60 10.64
C ALA A 83 2.16 -8.96 10.47
N ILE A 84 3.07 -8.18 11.03
CA ILE A 84 4.52 -8.48 11.02
C ILE A 84 4.80 -9.85 11.64
N CYS A 85 4.22 -10.14 12.82
CA CYS A 85 4.42 -11.43 13.48
C CYS A 85 3.94 -12.60 12.62
N ILE A 86 2.76 -12.47 12.00
CA ILE A 86 2.20 -13.50 11.12
C ILE A 86 3.11 -13.71 9.91
N THR A 87 3.51 -12.63 9.25
CA THR A 87 4.38 -12.68 8.05
C THR A 87 5.74 -13.30 8.37
N LEU A 88 6.31 -13.02 9.54
CA LEU A 88 7.58 -13.60 9.99
C LEU A 88 7.43 -15.03 10.56
N GLY A 89 6.21 -15.59 10.57
CA GLY A 89 5.93 -16.91 11.14
C GLY A 89 6.22 -17.00 12.64
N MET A 90 6.10 -15.88 13.36
CA MET A 90 6.32 -15.82 14.80
C MET A 90 5.09 -16.35 15.54
N SER A 91 5.32 -17.18 16.54
CA SER A 91 4.28 -17.58 17.48
C SER A 91 3.80 -16.38 18.29
N ARG A 92 2.59 -16.49 18.86
CA ARG A 92 2.02 -15.45 19.72
C ARG A 92 3.01 -15.12 20.84
N PRO A 93 3.38 -13.85 21.05
CA PRO A 93 4.34 -13.48 22.08
C PRO A 93 3.83 -13.89 23.48
N PRO A 94 4.70 -14.35 24.39
CA PRO A 94 4.34 -14.62 25.77
C PRO A 94 3.74 -13.38 26.44
N ALA A 95 2.78 -13.57 27.36
CA ALA A 95 2.08 -12.47 28.01
C ALA A 95 3.00 -11.56 28.86
N ASN A 96 4.18 -12.06 29.24
CA ASN A 96 5.15 -11.39 30.10
C ASN A 96 6.39 -10.84 29.35
N ILE A 97 6.36 -10.80 28.02
CA ILE A 97 7.49 -10.29 27.23
C ILE A 97 7.59 -8.76 27.31
N THR A 98 8.79 -8.23 27.45
CA THR A 98 9.01 -6.78 27.37
C THR A 98 9.04 -6.30 25.92
N THR A 99 8.76 -5.02 25.69
CA THR A 99 8.84 -4.40 24.34
C THR A 99 10.21 -4.61 23.70
N PHE A 100 11.28 -4.49 24.49
CA PHE A 100 12.65 -4.69 24.00
C PHE A 100 12.87 -6.14 23.55
N GLN A 101 12.47 -7.12 24.38
CA GLN A 101 12.58 -8.54 24.05
C GLN A 101 11.75 -8.89 22.80
N PHE A 102 10.56 -8.32 22.68
CA PHE A 102 9.71 -8.49 21.52
C PHE A 102 10.39 -8.00 20.23
N PHE A 103 10.87 -6.76 20.19
CA PHE A 103 11.54 -6.23 19.00
C PHE A 103 12.88 -6.91 18.70
N THR A 104 13.61 -7.36 19.73
CA THR A 104 14.80 -8.19 19.55
C THR A 104 14.47 -9.50 18.84
N GLY A 105 13.35 -10.13 19.22
CA GLY A 105 12.85 -11.35 18.57
C GLY A 105 12.45 -11.11 17.10
N VAL A 106 11.76 -10.00 16.83
CA VAL A 106 11.41 -9.58 15.47
C VAL A 106 12.66 -9.34 14.63
N GLU A 107 13.64 -8.61 15.16
CA GLU A 107 14.91 -8.32 14.48
C GLU A 107 15.65 -9.62 14.14
N LYS A 108 15.72 -10.57 15.07
CA LYS A 108 16.36 -11.87 14.85
C LYS A 108 15.68 -12.63 13.70
N LYS A 109 14.35 -12.73 13.73
CA LYS A 109 13.58 -13.39 12.66
C LYS A 109 13.73 -12.71 11.31
N LEU A 110 13.78 -11.38 11.30
CA LEU A 110 14.03 -10.61 10.09
C LEU A 110 15.42 -10.93 9.53
N ARG A 111 16.47 -10.95 10.35
CA ARG A 111 17.83 -11.32 9.92
C ARG A 111 17.90 -12.76 9.37
N GLU A 112 17.21 -13.71 10.01
CA GLU A 112 17.09 -15.10 9.53
C GLU A 112 16.37 -15.20 8.18
N PHE A 113 15.39 -14.33 7.92
CA PHE A 113 14.71 -14.30 6.63
C PHE A 113 15.58 -13.65 5.56
N LEU A 114 16.25 -12.55 5.90
CA LEU A 114 17.13 -11.81 5.01
C LEU A 114 18.34 -12.64 4.55
N SER A 115 18.81 -13.61 5.35
CA SER A 115 19.89 -14.50 4.93
C SER A 115 19.49 -15.53 3.88
N LYS A 116 18.18 -15.72 3.65
CA LYS A 116 17.65 -16.66 2.65
C LYS A 116 17.36 -16.03 1.29
N VAL A 117 17.36 -14.70 1.22
CA VAL A 117 17.12 -13.94 -0.02
C VAL A 117 18.44 -13.39 -0.58
N PRO A 118 18.51 -13.10 -1.89
CA PRO A 118 19.68 -12.46 -2.48
C PRO A 118 20.04 -11.15 -1.77
N GLN A 119 21.33 -10.81 -1.68
CA GLN A 119 21.81 -9.62 -0.95
C GLN A 119 21.20 -8.30 -1.46
N ASP A 120 20.85 -8.24 -2.75
CA ASP A 120 20.26 -7.06 -3.38
C ASP A 120 18.72 -7.05 -3.39
N HIS A 121 18.07 -8.00 -2.71
CA HIS A 121 16.60 -8.14 -2.74
C HIS A 121 15.85 -6.89 -2.25
N ILE A 122 16.39 -6.19 -1.25
CA ILE A 122 15.78 -4.97 -0.66
C ILE A 122 16.52 -3.70 -1.09
N GLY A 123 17.72 -3.83 -1.68
CA GLY A 123 18.58 -2.69 -1.98
C GLY A 123 19.23 -2.05 -0.74
N LYS A 124 20.22 -1.20 -0.99
CA LYS A 124 21.01 -0.54 0.06
C LYS A 124 20.18 0.56 0.74
N PRO A 125 20.29 0.71 2.07
CA PRO A 125 19.61 1.79 2.78
C PRO A 125 20.14 3.15 2.30
N LEU A 126 19.23 4.10 2.13
CA LEU A 126 19.59 5.48 1.80
C LEU A 126 20.39 6.11 2.95
N MET A 127 19.98 5.83 4.19
CA MET A 127 20.68 6.24 5.40
C MET A 127 21.74 5.21 5.81
N LYS A 128 23.02 5.54 5.63
CA LYS A 128 24.15 4.62 5.89
C LYS A 128 24.76 4.73 7.28
N ARG A 129 24.49 5.84 7.99
CA ARG A 129 25.11 6.13 9.29
C ARG A 129 24.14 5.86 10.41
N ALA A 130 24.61 5.13 11.43
CA ALA A 130 23.91 5.05 12.70
C ALA A 130 23.86 6.44 13.35
N MET A 131 22.74 6.76 13.97
CA MET A 131 22.53 8.03 14.66
C MET A 131 22.66 7.86 16.17
N ALA A 132 23.39 8.78 16.80
CA ALA A 132 23.47 8.87 18.25
C ALA A 132 22.15 9.44 18.83
N PRO A 133 21.85 9.22 20.12
CA PRO A 133 20.61 9.72 20.74
C PRO A 133 20.37 11.23 20.56
N GLY A 134 21.42 12.05 20.65
CA GLY A 134 21.31 13.50 20.41
C GLY A 134 20.96 13.85 18.96
N GLN A 135 21.43 13.07 18.00
CA GLN A 135 21.10 13.25 16.58
C GLN A 135 19.66 12.84 16.28
N TRP A 136 19.15 11.79 16.94
CA TRP A 136 17.73 11.40 16.86
C TRP A 136 16.81 12.52 17.38
N ALA A 137 17.17 13.15 18.49
CA ALA A 137 16.41 14.29 19.02
C ALA A 137 16.41 15.48 18.05
N GLN A 138 17.56 15.79 17.44
CA GLN A 138 17.65 16.83 16.41
C GLN A 138 16.83 16.50 15.16
N LEU A 139 16.88 15.25 14.70
CA LEU A 139 16.12 14.78 13.55
C LEU A 139 14.61 14.88 13.79
N ASP A 140 14.13 14.54 14.99
CA ASP A 140 12.72 14.71 15.35
C ASP A 140 12.29 16.19 15.30
N ILE A 141 13.14 17.10 15.79
CA ILE A 141 12.88 18.55 15.69
C ILE A 141 12.78 19.00 14.23
N ILE A 142 13.70 18.54 13.38
CA ILE A 142 13.68 18.85 11.93
C ILE A 142 12.40 18.30 11.29
N ASN A 143 12.07 17.04 11.57
CA ASN A 143 10.89 16.38 11.03
C ASN A 143 9.60 17.11 11.42
N ARG A 144 9.47 17.55 12.68
CA ARG A 144 8.32 18.34 13.14
C ARG A 144 8.21 19.69 12.42
N LYS A 145 9.33 20.42 12.29
CA LYS A 145 9.36 21.70 11.57
C LYS A 145 8.96 21.54 10.11
N LEU A 146 9.53 20.56 9.42
CA LEU A 146 9.20 20.28 8.02
C LEU A 146 7.75 19.84 7.88
N SER A 147 7.27 18.94 8.73
CA SER A 147 5.88 18.48 8.72
C SER A 147 4.90 19.64 8.86
N GLU A 148 5.17 20.57 9.76
CA GLU A 148 4.34 21.76 9.94
C GLU A 148 4.38 22.69 8.73
N GLU A 149 5.56 22.96 8.17
CA GLU A 149 5.64 23.77 6.95
C GLU A 149 4.89 23.11 5.76
N TYR A 150 5.04 21.80 5.57
CA TYR A 150 4.33 21.07 4.53
C TYR A 150 2.82 21.05 4.77
N ARG A 151 2.38 20.97 6.02
CA ARG A 151 0.97 21.08 6.40
C ARG A 151 0.39 22.44 5.99
N ILE A 152 1.08 23.53 6.32
CA ILE A 152 0.69 24.89 5.94
C ILE A 152 0.66 25.04 4.40
N ARG A 153 1.66 24.53 3.69
CA ARG A 153 1.68 24.56 2.21
C ARG A 153 0.50 23.79 1.62
N ARG A 154 0.19 22.60 2.13
CA ARG A 154 -0.97 21.81 1.70
C ARG A 154 -2.28 22.54 1.97
N GLU A 155 -2.41 23.15 3.14
CA GLU A 155 -3.58 23.96 3.51
C GLU A 155 -3.81 25.12 2.54
N MET A 156 -2.75 25.87 2.20
CA MET A 156 -2.81 26.94 1.20
C MET A 156 -3.22 26.39 -0.17
N LEU A 157 -2.61 25.30 -0.64
CA LEU A 157 -2.93 24.69 -1.93
C LEU A 157 -4.39 24.21 -1.99
N LEU A 158 -4.89 23.61 -0.92
CA LEU A 158 -6.28 23.17 -0.83
C LEU A 158 -7.24 24.36 -0.80
N LYS A 159 -6.90 25.42 -0.06
CA LYS A 159 -7.71 26.64 -0.07
C LYS A 159 -7.73 27.29 -1.45
N ARG A 160 -6.60 27.32 -2.16
CA ARG A 160 -6.51 27.83 -3.54
C ARG A 160 -7.37 27.00 -4.48
N LEU A 161 -7.33 25.68 -4.35
CA LEU A 161 -8.20 24.78 -5.10
C LEU A 161 -9.68 25.09 -4.82
N ASP A 162 -10.07 25.22 -3.56
CA ASP A 162 -11.44 25.52 -3.15
C ASP A 162 -11.93 26.84 -3.76
N VAL A 163 -11.12 27.91 -3.69
CA VAL A 163 -11.45 29.22 -4.28
C VAL A 163 -11.51 29.16 -5.81
N THR A 164 -10.66 28.34 -6.45
CA THR A 164 -10.69 28.15 -7.90
C THR A 164 -11.99 27.46 -8.36
N ILE A 165 -12.47 26.47 -7.59
CA ILE A 165 -13.77 25.84 -7.89
C ILE A 165 -14.92 26.83 -7.64
N GLN A 166 -14.83 27.63 -6.58
CA GLN A 166 -15.85 28.65 -6.29
C GLN A 166 -15.94 29.73 -7.36
N SER A 167 -14.81 30.13 -7.98
CA SER A 167 -14.83 31.14 -9.03
C SER A 167 -15.56 30.68 -10.30
N PHE A 168 -15.64 29.37 -10.55
CA PHE A 168 -16.46 28.85 -11.65
C PHE A 168 -17.92 29.26 -11.46
N ASN A 169 -18.47 29.20 -10.25
CA ASN A 169 -19.87 29.57 -9.99
C ASN A 169 -20.21 31.03 -10.31
N TRP A 170 -19.22 31.89 -10.57
CA TRP A 170 -19.42 33.29 -10.93
C TRP A 170 -19.51 33.49 -12.44
N SER A 171 -19.26 32.45 -13.25
CA SER A 171 -19.31 32.52 -14.70
C SER A 171 -20.72 32.24 -15.23
N ASP A 172 -21.15 32.98 -16.26
CA ASP A 172 -22.42 32.72 -16.95
C ASP A 172 -22.46 31.31 -17.60
N ARG A 173 -21.29 30.76 -17.92
CA ARG A 173 -21.17 29.43 -18.54
C ARG A 173 -21.60 28.32 -17.59
N THR A 174 -21.45 28.48 -16.29
CA THR A 174 -21.73 27.43 -15.29
C THR A 174 -23.03 27.65 -14.53
N LYS A 175 -23.78 28.72 -14.84
CA LYS A 175 -25.12 28.95 -14.28
C LYS A 175 -26.01 27.72 -14.51
N GLY A 176 -26.63 27.23 -13.44
CA GLY A 176 -27.49 26.04 -13.46
C GLY A 176 -26.73 24.70 -13.51
N ARG A 177 -25.39 24.71 -13.39
CA ARG A 177 -24.53 23.50 -13.33
C ARG A 177 -23.76 23.40 -12.02
N GLU A 178 -24.08 24.23 -11.02
CA GLU A 178 -23.38 24.31 -9.74
C GLU A 178 -23.42 22.97 -9.00
N ASP A 179 -24.58 22.31 -9.00
CA ASP A 179 -24.77 21.01 -8.34
C ASP A 179 -23.93 19.91 -9.00
N ALA A 180 -23.84 19.90 -10.33
CA ALA A 180 -23.02 18.93 -11.07
C ALA A 180 -21.52 19.11 -10.74
N VAL A 181 -21.05 20.35 -10.67
CA VAL A 181 -19.66 20.66 -10.26
C VAL A 181 -19.42 20.25 -8.81
N ALA A 182 -20.35 20.54 -7.90
CA ALA A 182 -20.23 20.16 -6.49
C ALA A 182 -20.21 18.64 -6.30
N GLN A 183 -21.07 17.90 -7.01
CA GLN A 183 -21.09 16.43 -6.98
C GLN A 183 -19.79 15.82 -7.48
N ALA A 184 -19.18 16.38 -8.53
CA ALA A 184 -17.90 15.91 -9.04
C ALA A 184 -16.70 16.26 -8.12
N PHE A 185 -16.74 17.42 -7.46
CA PHE A 185 -15.62 17.93 -6.67
C PHE A 185 -15.59 17.41 -5.23
N ARG A 186 -16.72 17.36 -4.53
CA ARG A 186 -16.80 16.95 -3.11
C ARG A 186 -16.06 15.64 -2.79
N PRO A 187 -16.26 14.52 -3.51
CA PRO A 187 -15.57 13.27 -3.18
C PRO A 187 -14.05 13.39 -3.36
N LYS A 188 -13.60 14.07 -4.42
CA LYS A 188 -12.17 14.33 -4.64
C LYS A 188 -11.60 15.20 -3.54
N ARG A 189 -12.33 16.22 -3.10
CA ARG A 189 -11.89 17.14 -2.05
C ARG A 189 -11.78 16.47 -0.68
N GLN A 190 -12.70 15.55 -0.36
CA GLN A 190 -12.69 14.75 0.87
C GLN A 190 -11.48 13.81 0.96
N GLY A 191 -10.99 13.30 -0.18
CA GLY A 191 -9.76 12.50 -0.24
C GLY A 191 -8.47 13.30 -0.04
N LEU A 192 -8.53 14.63 -0.04
CA LEU A 192 -7.34 15.48 0.11
C LEU A 192 -7.16 15.96 1.55
N SER A 193 -6.00 15.67 2.12
CA SER A 193 -5.64 16.03 3.50
C SER A 193 -4.54 17.10 3.55
N THR A 194 -4.61 17.96 4.57
CA THR A 194 -3.52 18.87 4.93
C THR A 194 -2.37 18.14 5.62
N GLN A 195 -2.63 17.00 6.26
CA GLN A 195 -1.63 16.20 6.95
C GLN A 195 -0.79 15.41 5.95
N THR A 196 0.48 15.22 6.27
CA THR A 196 1.37 14.31 5.52
C THR A 196 1.14 12.87 5.96
N ASN A 197 1.14 11.95 4.99
CA ASN A 197 1.15 10.51 5.26
C ASN A 197 2.59 9.96 5.37
N ILE A 198 3.59 10.79 5.08
CA ILE A 198 5.00 10.45 5.19
C ILE A 198 5.47 10.77 6.61
N ILE A 199 5.96 9.74 7.31
CA ILE A 199 6.52 9.83 8.65
C ILE A 199 8.03 9.56 8.63
N LEU A 200 8.69 9.82 9.76
CA LEU A 200 10.13 9.60 9.88
C LEU A 200 10.52 8.14 9.58
N ALA A 201 9.67 7.17 9.92
CA ALA A 201 9.92 5.77 9.62
C ALA A 201 10.02 5.49 8.10
N ASP A 202 9.24 6.18 7.27
CA ASP A 202 9.30 6.03 5.81
C ASP A 202 10.65 6.52 5.27
N LEU A 203 11.17 7.62 5.82
CA LEU A 203 12.49 8.16 5.48
C LEU A 203 13.62 7.20 5.87
N LEU A 204 13.48 6.51 7.01
CA LEU A 204 14.46 5.52 7.47
C LEU A 204 14.39 4.21 6.69
N ALA A 205 13.21 3.84 6.20
CA ALA A 205 13.00 2.65 5.39
C ALA A 205 13.49 2.82 3.94
N ALA A 206 13.63 4.06 3.47
CA ALA A 206 14.02 4.41 2.11
C ALA A 206 15.35 3.79 1.68
N ARG A 207 15.40 3.38 0.42
CA ARG A 207 16.50 2.68 -0.24
C ARG A 207 17.08 3.53 -1.38
N GLU A 208 18.32 3.27 -1.77
CA GLU A 208 18.95 3.98 -2.89
C GLU A 208 18.15 3.84 -4.19
N VAL A 209 17.53 2.68 -4.41
CA VAL A 209 16.66 2.42 -5.58
C VAL A 209 15.44 3.34 -5.65
N ASP A 210 14.96 3.83 -4.50
CA ASP A 210 13.82 4.76 -4.42
C ASP A 210 14.18 6.16 -4.94
N THR A 211 15.49 6.50 -4.98
CA THR A 211 15.96 7.81 -5.44
C THR A 211 16.15 7.89 -6.95
N HIS A 212 16.35 6.76 -7.61
CA HIS A 212 16.49 6.69 -9.08
C HIS A 212 15.14 6.66 -9.81
N HIS A 213 14.07 6.23 -9.13
CA HIS A 213 12.69 6.28 -9.61
C HIS A 213 11.90 7.35 -8.85
N GLY A 214 12.34 8.61 -8.97
CA GLY A 214 11.61 9.73 -8.40
C GLY A 214 10.11 9.60 -8.70
N VAL A 215 9.29 9.70 -7.64
CA VAL A 215 7.81 9.68 -7.65
C VAL A 215 7.15 8.29 -7.55
N VAL A 216 7.25 7.64 -6.38
CA VAL A 216 6.21 6.64 -5.96
C VAL A 216 5.66 6.91 -4.55
N LEU A 217 6.38 7.64 -3.69
CA LEU A 217 5.92 7.96 -2.31
C LEU A 217 4.74 8.97 -2.24
N GLY A 218 4.17 9.38 -3.37
CA GLY A 218 3.07 10.36 -3.45
C GLY A 218 1.74 9.82 -3.98
N ARG A 219 1.60 8.53 -4.26
CA ARG A 219 0.31 7.93 -4.66
C ARG A 219 -0.27 7.07 -3.54
N LYS A 220 -0.87 7.75 -2.56
CA LYS A 220 -1.98 7.24 -1.75
C LYS A 220 -2.94 8.40 -1.52
#